data_AF-A0A428RQX1-F1
#
_entry.id   AF-A0A428RQX1-F1
#
_cell.length_a   1.000
_cell.length_b   1.000
_cell.length_c   1.000
_cell.angle_alpha   90.00
_cell.angle_beta   90.00
_cell.angle_gamma   90.00
#
_symmetry.space_group_name_H-M   'P 1'
#
loop_
_entity.id
_entity.type
_entity.pdbx_description
1 polymer ?
#
loop_
_entity_poly.entity_id
_entity_poly.type
_entity_poly.pdbx_seq_one_letter_code
_entity_poly.pdbx_strand_id
1 'polypeptide(L)'
;MAPVHDRAKDASNEGVISPAYHLQLIKIPIMSLTRDTFIYRGALIIGLLPSFFGLNSLLRPEASLKSVEFPVPTDPESRKLVFGLMRIYGIRNVVVSFALTLIWLTGNKRFVGLGLLGALSMVITDGLVSKSVTGGGEWNHWSFGPVIGGFVAGLFGWF
;
A
#
# COMPACT_ATOMS: atom_id res chain seq x y z
N MET A 1 -52.10 -63.45 -16.72
CA MET A 1 -52.05 -62.14 -17.42
C MET A 1 -52.85 -61.20 -16.53
N ALA A 2 -52.28 -60.34 -15.68
CA ALA A 2 -51.02 -59.58 -15.71
C ALA A 2 -50.26 -59.64 -14.36
N PRO A 3 -49.03 -59.09 -14.25
CA PRO A 3 -48.55 -58.61 -12.97
C PRO A 3 -48.12 -57.13 -12.98
N VAL A 4 -48.75 -56.42 -12.06
CA VAL A 4 -48.40 -55.24 -11.26
C VAL A 4 -46.95 -54.71 -11.38
N HIS A 5 -46.83 -53.42 -11.73
CA HIS A 5 -45.63 -52.60 -11.63
C HIS A 5 -45.24 -52.38 -10.15
N ASP A 6 -44.05 -52.81 -9.76
CA ASP A 6 -43.47 -52.51 -8.43
C ASP A 6 -42.65 -51.21 -8.49
N ARG A 7 -43.23 -50.13 -7.94
CA ARG A 7 -42.59 -48.81 -7.77
C ARG A 7 -41.78 -48.80 -6.46
N ALA A 8 -40.63 -49.46 -6.43
CA ALA A 8 -39.81 -49.47 -5.22
C ALA A 8 -38.29 -49.52 -5.49
N LYS A 9 -37.79 -48.79 -6.50
CA LYS A 9 -36.33 -48.73 -6.77
C LYS A 9 -35.72 -47.35 -7.02
N ASP A 10 -36.45 -46.25 -6.85
CA ASP A 10 -35.94 -44.88 -7.12
C ASP A 10 -35.72 -44.01 -5.88
N ALA A 11 -35.49 -44.61 -4.70
CA ALA A 11 -35.31 -43.87 -3.44
C ALA A 11 -33.97 -44.13 -2.74
N SER A 12 -32.87 -44.34 -3.48
CA SER A 12 -31.54 -44.50 -2.85
C SER A 12 -30.41 -43.76 -3.56
N ASN A 13 -30.70 -42.63 -4.22
CA ASN A 13 -29.65 -41.76 -4.77
C ASN A 13 -29.79 -40.32 -4.27
N GLU A 14 -30.08 -40.16 -2.98
CA GLU A 14 -29.84 -38.89 -2.30
C GLU A 14 -28.33 -38.74 -2.08
N GLY A 15 -27.75 -37.82 -2.83
CA GLY A 15 -26.33 -37.49 -2.79
C GLY A 15 -25.90 -37.17 -1.37
N VAL A 16 -25.05 -38.02 -0.81
CA VAL A 16 -24.23 -37.70 0.36
C VAL A 16 -23.27 -36.59 -0.07
N ILE A 17 -23.70 -35.34 0.08
CA ILE A 17 -22.79 -34.19 -0.03
C ILE A 17 -21.84 -34.29 1.16
N SER A 18 -20.62 -34.74 0.86
CA SER A 18 -19.51 -34.75 1.82
C SER A 18 -19.33 -33.35 2.42
N PRO A 19 -19.25 -33.19 3.75
CA PRO A 19 -19.10 -31.88 4.41
C PRO A 19 -17.75 -31.18 4.12
N ALA A 20 -16.88 -31.79 3.33
CA ALA A 20 -15.48 -31.39 3.20
C ALA A 20 -15.22 -30.15 2.30
N TYR A 21 -16.24 -29.59 1.63
CA TYR A 21 -16.01 -28.59 0.57
C TYR A 21 -16.17 -27.11 0.98
N HIS A 22 -16.55 -26.78 2.22
CA HIS A 22 -16.94 -25.40 2.54
C HIS A 22 -16.12 -24.64 3.60
N LEU A 23 -14.89 -25.06 3.91
CA LEU A 23 -14.01 -24.24 4.74
C LEU A 23 -12.55 -24.19 4.24
N GLN A 24 -12.38 -23.93 2.94
CA GLN A 24 -11.12 -23.35 2.43
C GLN A 24 -11.13 -21.81 2.55
N LEU A 25 -11.71 -21.30 3.64
CA LEU A 25 -11.58 -19.88 3.99
C LEU A 25 -10.11 -19.61 4.32
N ILE A 26 -9.43 -18.94 3.38
CA ILE A 26 -8.26 -18.12 3.62
C ILE A 26 -7.12 -18.91 4.30
N LYS A 27 -6.71 -20.03 3.69
CA LYS A 27 -5.29 -20.40 3.79
C LYS A 27 -4.54 -19.44 2.88
N ILE A 28 -4.21 -18.24 3.38
CA ILE A 28 -3.12 -17.47 2.78
C ILE A 28 -1.95 -18.44 2.79
N PRO A 29 -1.44 -18.89 1.64
CA PRO A 29 -0.26 -19.72 1.64
C PRO A 29 0.83 -18.84 2.26
N ILE A 30 1.20 -19.15 3.49
CA ILE A 30 2.46 -18.68 4.07
C ILE A 30 3.51 -19.44 3.26
N MET A 31 3.75 -18.98 2.03
CA MET A 31 4.75 -19.54 1.14
C MET A 31 6.10 -19.07 1.70
N SER A 32 6.66 -19.93 2.55
CA SER A 32 8.09 -20.11 2.81
C SER A 32 8.80 -20.19 1.45
N LEU A 33 9.90 -19.51 1.11
CA LEU A 33 11.04 -19.06 1.89
C LEU A 33 11.86 -18.01 1.07
N THR A 34 11.51 -16.72 1.05
CA THR A 34 12.43 -15.64 0.59
C THR A 34 12.23 -14.31 1.34
N ARG A 35 11.63 -14.35 2.54
CA ARG A 35 11.31 -13.16 3.36
C ARG A 35 12.50 -12.62 4.16
N ASP A 36 13.65 -13.28 4.09
CA ASP A 36 14.74 -13.11 5.06
C ASP A 36 15.86 -12.20 4.58
N THR A 37 15.76 -11.69 3.36
CA THR A 37 16.71 -10.70 2.86
C THR A 37 16.48 -9.36 3.57
N PHE A 38 17.56 -8.74 4.05
CA PHE A 38 17.58 -7.39 4.61
C PHE A 38 16.79 -6.39 3.75
N ILE A 39 16.93 -6.48 2.42
CA ILE A 39 16.19 -5.67 1.43
C ILE A 39 14.67 -5.82 1.58
N TYR A 40 14.16 -7.05 1.70
CA TYR A 40 12.71 -7.29 1.79
C TYR A 40 12.10 -6.75 3.10
N ARG A 41 12.81 -6.91 4.22
CA ARG A 41 12.35 -6.39 5.52
C ARG A 41 12.48 -4.88 5.59
N GLY A 42 13.58 -4.32 5.06
CA GLY A 42 13.77 -2.87 4.97
C GLY A 42 12.74 -2.21 4.06
N ALA A 43 12.27 -2.87 3.00
CA ALA A 43 11.21 -2.35 2.14
C ALA A 43 9.90 -2.07 2.89
N LEU A 44 9.60 -2.83 3.95
CA LEU A 44 8.45 -2.51 4.82
C LEU A 44 8.66 -1.20 5.57
N ILE A 45 9.86 -0.98 6.11
CA ILE A 45 10.19 0.26 6.83
C ILE A 45 10.04 1.46 5.89
N ILE A 46 10.59 1.36 4.67
CA ILE A 46 10.43 2.38 3.63
C ILE A 46 8.95 2.59 3.28
N GLY A 47 8.19 1.50 3.13
CA GLY A 47 6.76 1.55 2.84
C GLY A 47 5.91 2.16 3.95
N LEU A 48 6.40 2.23 5.19
CA LEU A 48 5.72 2.86 6.32
C LEU A 48 6.05 4.35 6.48
N LEU A 49 7.12 4.85 5.87
CA LEU A 49 7.52 6.26 5.97
C LEU A 49 6.42 7.25 5.55
N PRO A 50 5.65 7.03 4.46
CA PRO A 50 4.59 7.95 4.08
C PRO A 50 3.56 8.16 5.20
N SER A 51 3.23 7.14 6.00
CA SER A 51 2.32 7.27 7.14
C SER A 51 2.83 8.25 8.19
N PHE A 52 4.14 8.33 8.45
CA PHE A 52 4.68 9.30 9.42
C PHE A 52 4.47 10.75 8.92
N PHE A 53 4.80 11.00 7.65
CA PHE A 53 4.53 12.31 7.02
C PHE A 53 3.02 12.60 6.91
N GLY A 54 2.24 11.57 6.62
CA GLY A 54 0.79 11.62 6.46
C GLY A 54 0.08 11.97 7.76
N LEU A 55 0.43 11.30 8.86
CA LEU A 55 -0.10 11.58 10.20
C LEU A 55 0.30 12.99 10.66
N ASN A 56 1.54 13.42 10.40
CA ASN A 56 1.94 14.80 10.69
C ASN A 56 1.13 15.81 9.87
N SER A 57 0.86 15.54 8.59
CA SER A 57 0.06 16.42 7.72
C SER A 57 -1.42 16.46 8.14
N LEU A 58 -1.94 15.33 8.60
CA LEU A 58 -3.32 15.18 9.07
C LEU A 58 -3.56 15.90 10.40
N LEU A 59 -2.63 15.78 11.35
CA LEU A 59 -2.78 16.31 12.70
C LEU A 59 -2.19 17.72 12.87
N ARG A 60 -1.10 18.02 12.16
CA ARG A 60 -0.29 19.24 12.29
C ARG A 60 0.05 19.83 10.90
N PRO A 61 -0.96 20.28 10.13
CA PRO A 61 -0.76 20.74 8.76
C PRO A 61 0.23 21.91 8.64
N GLU A 62 0.23 22.84 9.59
CA GLU A 62 1.20 23.95 9.62
C GLU A 62 2.64 23.46 9.77
N ALA A 63 2.86 22.55 10.73
CA ALA A 63 4.20 22.00 10.98
C ALA A 63 4.69 21.21 9.75
N SER A 64 3.78 20.54 9.06
CA SER A 64 4.10 19.79 7.84
C SER A 64 4.52 20.72 6.71
N LEU A 65 3.78 21.79 6.43
CA LEU A 65 4.17 22.79 5.43
C LEU A 65 5.55 23.37 5.72
N LYS A 66 5.79 23.79 6.98
CA LYS A 66 7.08 24.33 7.41
C LYS A 66 8.23 23.33 7.25
N SER A 67 7.99 22.04 7.48
CA SER A 67 9.03 21.00 7.38
C SER A 67 9.55 20.78 5.96
N VAL A 68 8.78 21.20 4.95
CA VAL A 68 9.17 21.15 3.54
C VAL A 68 9.25 22.54 2.92
N GLU A 69 9.41 23.57 3.76
CA GLU A 69 9.65 24.97 3.36
C GLU A 69 8.49 25.63 2.57
N PHE A 70 7.30 25.03 2.57
CA PHE A 70 6.12 25.66 1.97
C PHE A 70 5.62 26.83 2.82
N PRO A 71 5.20 27.94 2.19
CA PRO A 71 4.66 29.07 2.91
C PRO A 71 3.33 28.70 3.59
N VAL A 72 3.15 29.23 4.81
CA VAL A 72 1.91 29.09 5.55
C VAL A 72 1.05 30.33 5.27
N PRO A 73 -0.14 30.20 4.67
CA PRO A 73 -0.98 31.36 4.38
C PRO A 73 -1.38 32.10 5.67
N THR A 74 -1.31 33.44 5.60
CA THR A 74 -1.74 34.36 6.66
C THR A 74 -3.22 34.74 6.54
N ASP A 75 -3.73 34.80 5.30
CA ASP A 75 -5.15 35.01 5.01
C ASP A 75 -6.01 33.85 5.56
N PRO A 76 -7.10 34.12 6.30
CA PRO A 76 -7.91 33.08 6.95
C PRO A 76 -8.52 32.04 5.99
N GLU A 77 -9.05 32.46 4.85
CA GLU A 77 -9.73 31.55 3.91
C GLU A 77 -8.73 30.66 3.17
N SER A 78 -7.63 31.25 2.71
CA SER A 78 -6.51 30.52 2.10
C SER A 78 -5.91 29.52 3.09
N ARG A 79 -5.74 29.91 4.35
CA ARG A 79 -5.23 29.03 5.41
C ARG A 79 -6.18 27.87 5.67
N LYS A 80 -7.49 28.13 5.75
CA LYS A 80 -8.51 27.09 5.91
C LYS A 80 -8.49 26.09 4.76
N LEU A 81 -8.41 26.56 3.52
CA LEU A 81 -8.31 25.71 2.33
C LEU A 81 -7.04 24.87 2.34
N VAL A 82 -5.86 25.49 2.47
CA VAL A 82 -4.58 24.79 2.46
C VAL A 82 -4.50 23.77 3.59
N PHE A 83 -4.97 24.10 4.78
CA PHE A 83 -4.98 23.15 5.90
C PHE A 83 -5.99 22.01 5.69
N GLY A 84 -7.10 22.24 4.99
CA GLY A 84 -8.00 21.17 4.54
C GLY A 84 -7.32 20.24 3.54
N LEU A 85 -6.65 20.80 2.53
CA LEU A 85 -5.91 20.05 1.53
C LEU A 85 -4.76 19.24 2.14
N MET A 86 -4.01 19.81 3.09
CA MET A 86 -2.94 19.09 3.80
C MET A 86 -3.47 17.88 4.59
N ARG A 87 -4.68 17.95 5.13
CA ARG A 87 -5.32 16.80 5.80
C ARG A 87 -5.73 15.71 4.82
N ILE A 88 -6.28 16.10 3.67
CA ILE A 88 -6.61 15.18 2.57
C ILE A 88 -5.31 14.52 2.04
N TYR A 89 -4.25 15.29 1.85
CA TYR A 89 -2.92 14.79 1.51
C TYR A 89 -2.41 13.81 2.59
N GLY A 90 -2.56 14.18 3.86
CA GLY A 90 -2.13 13.37 5.00
C GLY A 90 -2.76 11.98 5.02
N ILE A 91 -4.08 11.88 4.90
CA ILE A 91 -4.77 10.58 4.90
C ILE A 91 -4.40 9.74 3.67
N ARG A 92 -4.16 10.35 2.50
CA ARG A 92 -3.71 9.62 1.30
C ARG A 92 -2.37 8.94 1.53
N ASN A 93 -1.43 9.60 2.20
CA ASN A 93 -0.14 9.01 2.55
C ASN A 93 -0.25 7.84 3.55
N VAL A 94 -1.20 7.91 4.49
CA VAL A 94 -1.52 6.79 5.39
C VAL A 94 -2.07 5.60 4.58
N VAL A 95 -2.98 5.86 3.64
CA VAL A 95 -3.55 4.82 2.76
C VAL A 95 -2.48 4.20 1.85
N VAL A 96 -1.53 4.99 1.33
CA VAL A 96 -0.40 4.45 0.55
C VAL A 96 0.42 3.47 1.38
N SER A 97 0.76 3.83 2.62
CA SER A 97 1.55 2.94 3.48
C SER A 97 0.78 1.67 3.84
N PHE A 98 -0.54 1.80 4.06
CA PHE A 98 -1.42 0.66 4.24
C PHE A 98 -1.40 -0.26 3.01
N ALA A 99 -1.54 0.29 1.81
CA ALA A 99 -1.48 -0.47 0.56
C ALA A 99 -0.12 -1.15 0.36
N LEU A 100 0.99 -0.45 0.62
CA LEU A 100 2.35 -1.02 0.56
C LEU A 100 2.54 -2.13 1.60
N THR A 101 1.94 -2.00 2.78
CA THR A 101 1.95 -3.05 3.81
C THR A 101 1.19 -4.28 3.34
N LEU A 102 0.00 -4.11 2.73
CA LEU A 102 -0.77 -5.22 2.14
C LEU A 102 0.02 -5.91 1.02
N ILE A 103 0.65 -5.14 0.14
CA ILE A 103 1.54 -5.67 -0.92
C ILE A 103 2.70 -6.45 -0.30
N TRP A 104 3.32 -5.93 0.76
CA TRP A 104 4.40 -6.61 1.48
C TRP A 104 3.94 -7.90 2.17
N LEU A 105 2.70 -7.97 2.66
CA LEU A 105 2.16 -9.20 3.25
C LEU A 105 1.98 -10.33 2.24
N THR A 106 1.96 -10.03 0.93
CA THR A 106 1.88 -11.07 -0.13
C THR A 106 3.12 -11.97 -0.17
N GLY A 107 4.27 -11.53 0.37
CA GLY A 107 5.53 -12.26 0.25
C GLY A 107 6.20 -12.12 -1.12
N ASN A 108 5.59 -11.42 -2.08
CA ASN A 108 6.09 -11.34 -3.45
C ASN A 108 7.01 -10.13 -3.64
N LYS A 109 8.33 -10.37 -3.70
CA LYS A 109 9.37 -9.34 -3.89
C LYS A 109 9.10 -8.43 -5.09
N ARG A 110 8.64 -9.01 -6.20
CA ARG A 110 8.34 -8.27 -7.44
C ARG A 110 7.18 -7.30 -7.22
N PHE A 111 6.13 -7.72 -6.51
CA PHE A 111 5.01 -6.84 -6.19
C PHE A 111 5.41 -5.72 -5.23
N VAL A 112 6.24 -6.01 -4.22
CA VAL A 112 6.79 -4.97 -3.33
C VAL A 112 7.61 -3.96 -4.14
N GLY A 113 8.48 -4.43 -5.04
CA GLY A 113 9.27 -3.56 -5.92
C GLY A 113 8.41 -2.66 -6.80
N LEU A 114 7.34 -3.21 -7.40
CA LEU A 114 6.37 -2.41 -8.17
C LEU A 114 5.61 -1.39 -7.32
N GLY A 115 5.24 -1.75 -6.08
CA GLY A 115 4.64 -0.81 -5.13
C GLY A 115 5.58 0.35 -4.79
N LEU A 116 6.85 0.05 -4.54
CA LEU A 116 7.88 1.07 -4.29
C LEU A 116 8.18 1.94 -5.51
N LEU A 117 8.12 1.41 -6.73
CA LEU A 117 8.17 2.23 -7.95
C LEU A 117 6.99 3.22 -8.02
N GLY A 118 5.79 2.77 -7.61
CA GLY A 118 4.65 3.66 -7.42
C GLY A 118 4.96 4.80 -6.45
N ALA A 119 5.54 4.48 -5.29
CA ALA A 119 5.95 5.48 -4.31
C ALA A 119 7.05 6.44 -4.82
N LEU A 120 7.98 5.94 -5.64
CA LEU A 120 9.03 6.75 -6.26
C LEU A 120 8.44 7.85 -7.16
N SER A 121 7.32 7.58 -7.84
CA SER A 121 6.64 8.58 -8.66
C SER A 121 6.11 9.78 -7.86
N MET A 122 5.66 9.54 -6.62
CA MET A 122 5.25 10.60 -5.69
C MET A 122 6.45 11.45 -5.29
N VAL A 123 7.56 10.82 -4.91
CA VAL A 123 8.79 11.52 -4.50
C VAL A 123 9.31 12.46 -5.60
N ILE A 124 9.29 11.99 -6.86
CA ILE A 124 9.70 12.81 -8.00
C ILE A 124 8.74 14.01 -8.15
N THR A 125 7.44 13.75 -8.13
CA THR A 125 6.40 14.77 -8.32
C THR A 125 6.43 15.81 -7.20
N ASP A 126 6.54 15.39 -5.94
CA ASP A 126 6.58 16.27 -4.78
C ASP A 126 7.78 17.24 -4.87
N GLY A 127 8.96 16.75 -5.28
CA GLY A 127 10.12 17.63 -5.47
C GLY A 127 9.96 18.60 -6.64
N LEU A 128 9.32 18.19 -7.75
CA LEU A 128 8.98 19.11 -8.85
C LEU A 128 8.02 20.21 -8.40
N VAL A 129 6.99 19.84 -7.64
CA VAL A 129 6.01 20.79 -7.09
C VAL A 129 6.69 21.73 -6.10
N SER A 130 7.51 21.21 -5.18
CA SER A 130 8.27 22.00 -4.21
C SER A 130 9.10 23.06 -4.93
N LYS A 131 9.90 22.66 -5.92
CA LYS A 131 10.71 23.58 -6.73
C LYS A 131 9.86 24.64 -7.43
N SER A 132 8.70 24.25 -7.97
CA SER A 132 7.82 25.18 -8.69
C SER A 132 7.15 26.22 -7.78
N VAL A 133 6.87 25.86 -6.52
CA VAL A 133 6.13 26.71 -5.58
C VAL A 133 7.06 27.54 -4.70
N THR A 134 8.17 26.97 -4.24
CA THR A 134 9.09 27.61 -3.28
C THR A 134 10.34 28.17 -3.97
N GLY A 135 10.58 27.81 -5.23
CA GLY A 135 11.85 28.09 -5.93
C GLY A 135 13.00 27.16 -5.52
N GLY A 136 12.74 26.18 -4.64
CA GLY A 136 13.73 25.23 -4.12
C GLY A 136 13.08 24.05 -3.38
N GLY A 137 13.73 23.55 -2.33
CA GLY A 137 13.16 22.51 -1.46
C GLY A 137 12.99 21.13 -2.10
N GLU A 138 13.37 20.92 -3.37
CA GLU A 138 13.19 19.65 -4.07
C GLU A 138 13.93 18.49 -3.39
N TRP A 139 15.06 18.79 -2.74
CA TRP A 139 15.91 17.80 -2.08
C TRP A 139 15.31 17.25 -0.78
N ASN A 140 14.36 17.96 -0.18
CA ASN A 140 13.52 17.42 0.91
C ASN A 140 12.65 16.24 0.44
N HIS A 141 12.53 16.05 -0.89
CA HIS A 141 11.82 14.93 -1.51
C HIS A 141 12.80 14.02 -2.27
N TRP A 142 13.57 14.54 -3.22
CA TRP A 142 14.38 13.73 -4.13
C TRP A 142 15.51 12.94 -3.45
N SER A 143 15.91 13.30 -2.22
CA SER A 143 16.85 12.51 -1.42
C SER A 143 16.35 11.09 -1.12
N PHE A 144 15.03 10.86 -1.09
CA PHE A 144 14.45 9.51 -0.97
C PHE A 144 14.59 8.68 -2.25
N GLY A 145 14.78 9.31 -3.41
CA GLY A 145 14.83 8.67 -4.72
C GLY A 145 15.89 7.57 -4.82
N PRO A 146 17.18 7.86 -4.54
CA PRO A 146 18.24 6.85 -4.55
C PRO A 146 17.99 5.70 -3.55
N VAL A 147 17.44 6.00 -2.36
CA VAL A 147 17.13 4.99 -1.34
C VAL A 147 16.07 4.03 -1.85
N ILE A 148 14.93 4.55 -2.33
CA ILE A 148 13.85 3.74 -2.88
C ILE A 148 14.34 2.95 -4.11
N GLY A 149 15.12 3.58 -4.99
CA GLY A 149 15.73 2.95 -6.17
C GLY A 149 16.61 1.75 -5.80
N GLY A 150 17.42 1.87 -4.74
CA GLY A 150 18.24 0.76 -4.23
C GLY A 150 17.41 -0.43 -3.74
N PHE A 151 16.34 -0.17 -2.99
CA PHE A 151 15.40 -1.23 -2.57
C PHE A 151 14.71 -1.88 -3.77
N VAL A 152 14.26 -1.09 -4.73
CA VAL A 152 13.63 -1.58 -5.96
C VAL A 152 14.59 -2.48 -6.73
N ALA A 153 15.84 -2.03 -6.95
CA ALA A 153 16.87 -2.80 -7.63
C ALA A 153 17.16 -4.15 -6.94
N GLY A 154 17.32 -4.15 -5.61
CA GLY A 154 17.52 -5.38 -4.83
C GLY A 154 16.31 -6.31 -4.84
N LEU A 155 15.08 -5.77 -4.85
CA LEU A 155 13.85 -6.57 -4.95
C LEU A 155 13.67 -7.21 -6.33
N PHE A 156 14.22 -6.59 -7.38
CA PHE A 156 14.28 -7.15 -8.73
C PHE A 156 15.51 -8.06 -8.97
N GLY A 157 16.42 -8.18 -7.99
CA GLY A 157 17.59 -9.06 -8.06
C GLY A 157 18.73 -8.53 -8.92
N TRP A 158 18.92 -7.21 -8.98
CA TRP A 158 20.06 -6.61 -9.70
C TRP A 158 21.41 -6.76 -8.96
N PHE A 159 21.38 -7.11 -7.67
CA PHE A 159 22.53 -7.44 -6.82
C PHE A 159 22.10 -8.31 -5.64
#